data_AF-A0A0F9FPT0-F1
#
_entry.id   AF-A0A0F9FPT0-F1
#
_cell.length_a   1.000
_cell.length_b   1.000
_cell.length_c   1.000
_cell.angle_alpha   90.00
_cell.angle_beta   90.00
_cell.angle_gamma   90.00
#
_symmetry.space_group_name_H-M   'P 1'
#
loop_
_entity.id
_entity.type
_entity.pdbx_description
1 polymer ?
#
loop_
_entity_poly.entity_id
_entity_poly.type
_entity_poly.pdbx_seq_one_letter_code
_entity_poly.pdbx_strand_id
1 'polypeptide(L)' 'PGAVEVLDMEAIRRIEPSTHGPSPETFLRALRMIHPCRCVVVGIQPKSTEFGRELSPQVTEAVQRVAEGFGLLACS' A
#
# COMPACT_ATOMS: atom_id res chain seq x y z
N PRO A 1 -0.75 -12.57 8.12
CA PRO A 1 -1.40 -12.17 6.85
C PRO A 1 -2.62 -11.29 7.13
N GLY A 2 -2.86 -10.25 6.33
CA GLY A 2 -3.95 -9.28 6.53
C GLY A 2 -3.66 -8.19 7.57
N ALA A 3 -2.43 -8.12 8.11
CA ALA A 3 -2.00 -6.98 8.93
C ALA A 3 -1.94 -5.73 8.04
N VAL A 4 -2.48 -4.62 8.54
CA VAL A 4 -2.53 -3.34 7.84
C VAL A 4 -1.64 -2.35 8.58
N GLU A 5 -0.71 -1.72 7.87
CA GLU A 5 0.20 -0.74 8.45
C GLU A 5 0.34 0.49 7.55
N VAL A 6 0.47 1.66 8.17
CA VAL A 6 0.87 2.88 7.49
C VAL A 6 2.39 2.95 7.50
N LEU A 7 2.98 2.98 6.32
CA LEU A 7 4.42 3.00 6.14
C LEU A 7 4.91 4.43 5.98
N ASP A 8 5.97 4.77 6.71
CA ASP A 8 6.74 5.97 6.47
C ASP A 8 7.78 5.76 5.35
N MET A 9 8.47 6.84 4.97
CA MET A 9 9.48 6.78 3.90
C MET A 9 10.65 5.85 4.22
N GLU A 10 11.01 5.71 5.50
CA GLU A 10 12.12 4.85 5.93
C GLU A 10 11.74 3.37 5.84
N ALA A 11 10.49 3.03 6.14
CA ALA A 11 9.93 1.70 5.95
C ALA A 11 9.85 1.33 4.46
N ILE A 12 9.48 2.28 3.59
CA ILE A 12 9.36 2.07 2.14
C ILE A 12 10.73 1.83 1.49
N ARG A 13 11.79 2.51 1.93
CA ARG A 13 13.18 2.32 1.45
C ARG A 13 13.68 0.88 1.59
N ARG A 14 13.12 0.12 2.53
CA ARG A 14 13.48 -1.29 2.76
C ARG A 14 12.72 -2.24 1.84
N ILE A 15 11.76 -1.74 1.06
CA ILE A 15 10.91 -2.51 0.14
C ILE A 15 11.50 -2.38 -1.26
N GLU A 16 12.63 -3.04 -1.48
CA GLU A 16 13.18 -3.30 -2.81
C GLU A 16 13.37 -4.81 -2.99
N PRO A 17 13.11 -5.39 -4.18
CA PRO A 17 12.70 -4.75 -5.44
C PRO A 17 11.17 -4.70 -5.65
N SER A 18 10.71 -3.68 -6.38
CA SER A 18 9.35 -3.65 -6.94
C SER A 18 9.29 -4.46 -8.23
N THR A 19 8.32 -5.36 -8.35
CA THR A 19 8.09 -6.15 -9.56
C THR A 19 7.14 -5.45 -10.57
N HIS A 20 6.65 -4.25 -10.24
CA HIS A 20 5.59 -3.55 -10.99
C HIS A 20 6.03 -2.17 -11.54
N GLY A 21 7.34 -1.93 -11.67
CA GLY A 21 7.90 -0.68 -12.19
C GLY A 21 8.84 -0.01 -11.18
N PRO A 22 8.97 1.33 -11.21
CA PRO A 22 9.79 2.08 -10.25
C PRO A 22 9.45 1.68 -8.81
N SER A 23 10.45 1.68 -7.92
CA SER A 23 10.19 1.44 -6.51
C SER A 23 9.21 2.50 -5.97
N PRO A 24 8.36 2.15 -5.00
CA PRO A 24 7.44 3.11 -4.39
C PRO A 24 8.16 4.35 -3.85
N GLU A 25 9.39 4.21 -3.35
CA GLU A 25 10.23 5.35 -2.95
C GLU A 25 10.48 6.30 -4.13
N THR A 26 10.93 5.77 -5.27
CA THR A 26 11.23 6.56 -6.47
C THR A 26 10.01 7.33 -6.94
N PHE A 27 8.85 6.67 -6.98
CA PHE A 27 7.58 7.30 -7.36
C PHE A 27 7.19 8.44 -6.39
N LEU A 28 7.25 8.19 -5.08
CA LEU A 28 6.88 9.19 -4.07
C LEU A 28 7.83 10.39 -4.07
N ARG A 29 9.13 10.17 -4.30
CA ARG A 29 10.10 11.27 -4.47
C ARG A 29 9.75 12.14 -5.66
N ALA A 30 9.44 11.54 -6.81
CA ALA A 30 9.05 12.28 -8.01
C ALA A 30 7.74 13.08 -7.79
N LEU A 31 6.73 12.47 -7.17
CA LEU A 31 5.45 13.13 -6.89
C LEU A 31 5.63 14.39 -6.03
N ARG A 32 6.45 14.32 -4.98
CA ARG A 32 6.74 15.46 -4.09
C ARG A 32 7.48 16.61 -4.76
N MET A 33 8.26 16.33 -5.82
CA MET A 33 8.91 17.38 -6.60
C MET A 33 7.93 18.16 -7.47
N ILE A 34 6.82 17.53 -7.87
CA ILE A 34 5.85 18.10 -8.82
C ILE A 34 4.67 18.75 -8.07
N HIS A 35 4.27 18.19 -6.92
CA HIS A 35 3.13 18.69 -6.17
C HIS A 35 3.36 18.59 -4.65
N PRO A 36 3.18 19.68 -3.87
CA PRO A 36 3.28 19.63 -2.43
C PRO A 36 2.03 18.96 -1.83
N CYS A 37 2.06 17.63 -1.71
CA CYS A 37 1.01 16.86 -1.06
C CYS A 37 1.55 15.95 0.04
N ARG A 38 0.67 15.62 1.00
CA ARG A 38 0.96 14.61 2.01
C ARG A 38 0.78 13.24 1.38
N CYS A 39 1.86 12.47 1.27
CA CYS A 39 1.80 11.10 0.78
C CYS A 39 1.83 10.12 1.95
N VAL A 40 1.00 9.09 1.86
CA VAL A 40 0.93 7.99 2.83
C VAL A 40 0.88 6.68 2.04
N VAL A 41 1.60 5.65 2.49
CA VAL A 41 1.51 4.30 1.94
C VAL A 41 0.85 3.39 2.95
N VAL A 42 -0.16 2.65 2.53
CA VAL A 42 -0.84 1.64 3.35
C VAL A 42 -0.44 0.26 2.83
N GLY A 43 0.28 -0.50 3.64
CA GLY A 43 0.68 -1.87 3.34
C GLY A 43 -0.31 -2.88 3.91
N ILE A 44 -0.51 -3.99 3.20
CA ILE A 44 -1.25 -5.16 3.69
C ILE A 44 -0.37 -6.38 3.56
N GLN A 45 -0.07 -7.07 4.67
CA GLN A 45 0.81 -8.23 4.66
C GLN A 45 0.15 -9.42 3.92
N PRO A 46 0.72 -9.91 2.81
CA PRO A 46 0.14 -11.03 2.08
C PRO A 46 0.26 -12.35 2.86
N LYS A 47 -0.56 -13.34 2.48
CA LYS A 47 -0.37 -14.74 2.90
C LYS A 47 0.57 -15.49 1.95
N SER A 48 0.43 -15.24 0.66
CA SER A 48 1.24 -15.78 -0.43
C SER A 48 1.25 -14.79 -1.59
N THR A 49 2.31 -14.83 -2.39
CA THR A 49 2.46 -14.05 -3.65
C THR A 49 2.62 -14.98 -4.86
N GLU A 50 2.24 -16.25 -4.73
CA GLU A 50 2.24 -17.21 -5.83
C GLU A 50 1.29 -16.78 -6.95
N PHE A 51 1.73 -16.97 -8.19
CA PHE A 51 0.96 -16.60 -9.37
C PHE A 51 -0.37 -17.37 -9.46
N GLY A 52 -1.43 -16.67 -9.88
CA GLY A 52 -2.75 -17.26 -10.13
C GLY A 52 -3.54 -17.65 -8.87
N ARG A 53 -3.02 -17.34 -7.68
CA ARG A 53 -3.74 -17.56 -6.42
C ARG A 53 -4.64 -16.38 -6.09
N GLU A 54 -5.85 -16.69 -5.62
CA GLU A 54 -6.76 -15.71 -5.06
C GLU A 54 -6.24 -15.15 -3.73
N LEU A 55 -6.78 -13.99 -3.34
CA LEU A 55 -6.53 -13.43 -2.02
C LEU A 55 -7.05 -14.38 -0.94
N SER A 56 -6.22 -14.60 0.08
CA SER A 56 -6.69 -15.34 1.26
C SER A 56 -7.79 -14.55 1.99
N PRO A 57 -8.74 -15.21 2.67
CA PRO A 57 -9.82 -14.54 3.40
C PRO A 57 -9.34 -13.39 4.30
N GLN A 58 -8.23 -13.58 5.02
CA GLN A 58 -7.65 -12.55 5.91
C GLN A 58 -7.19 -11.29 5.17
N VAL A 59 -6.70 -11.44 3.94
CA VAL A 59 -6.26 -10.32 3.10
C VAL A 59 -7.47 -9.65 2.45
N THR A 60 -8.47 -10.42 2.02
CA THR A 60 -9.74 -9.89 1.51
C THR A 60 -10.44 -9.01 2.54
N GLU A 61 -10.57 -9.47 3.78
CA GLU A 61 -11.14 -8.67 4.88
C GLU A 61 -10.31 -7.41 5.19
N ALA A 62 -8.98 -7.48 5.08
CA ALA A 62 -8.12 -6.31 5.26
C ALA A 62 -8.34 -5.26 4.16
N VAL A 63 -8.44 -5.69 2.90
CA VAL A 63 -8.72 -4.80 1.75
C VAL A 63 -10.08 -4.13 1.92
N GLN A 64 -11.12 -4.89 2.29
CA GLN A 64 -12.47 -4.35 2.51
C GLN A 64 -12.47 -3.27 3.59
N ARG A 65 -11.87 -3.54 4.76
CA ARG A 65 -11.76 -2.56 5.85
C ARG A 65 -11.05 -1.28 5.43
N VAL A 66 -9.97 -1.39 4.66
CA VAL A 66 -9.23 -0.20 4.16
C VAL A 66 -10.09 0.59 3.17
N ALA A 67 -10.75 -0.09 2.22
CA ALA A 67 -11.59 0.57 1.23
C ALA A 67 -12.80 1.28 1.86
N GLU A 68 -13.49 0.62 2.80
CA GLU A 68 -14.60 1.20 3.55
C GLU A 68 -14.15 2.43 4.36
N GLY A 69 -12.99 2.34 5.03
CA GLY A 69 -12.43 3.46 5.79
C GLY A 69 -12.19 4.70 4.94
N PHE A 70 -11.63 4.53 3.72
CA PHE A 70 -11.46 5.65 2.79
C PHE A 70 -12.79 6.17 2.24
N GLY A 71 -13.77 5.29 2.01
CA GLY A 71 -15.12 5.71 1.57
C GLY A 71 -15.79 6.63 2.59
N LEU A 72 -15.68 6.31 3.88
CA LEU A 72 -16.21 7.17 4.95
C LEU A 72 -15.55 8.55 4.97
N LEU A 73 -14.23 8.61 4.82
CA LEU A 73 -13.48 9.87 4.79
C LEU A 73 -13.75 10.73 3.55
N ALA A 74 -14.07 10.12 2.41
CA ALA A 74 -14.35 10.84 1.17
C ALA A 74 -15.76 11.47 1.14
N CYS A 75 -16.68 10.97 1.97
CA CYS A 75 -18.04 11.50 2.12
C CYS A 75 -18.21 12.41 3.34
N SER A 76 -17.14 12.65 4.11
CA SER A 76 -17.09 13.55 5.28
C SER A 76 -16.61 14.93 4.88
#